data_AF-A0A1M7THW9-F1
#
_entry.id   AF-A0A1M7THW9-F1
#
_cell.length_a   1.000
_cell.length_b   1.000
_cell.length_c   1.000
_cell.angle_alpha   90.00
_cell.angle_beta   90.00
_cell.angle_gamma   90.00
#
_symmetry.space_group_name_H-M   'P 1'
#
loop_
_entity.id
_entity.type
_entity.pdbx_description
1 polymer ?
#
loop_
_entity_poly.entity_id
_entity_poly.type
_entity_poly.pdbx_seq_one_letter_code
_entity_poly.pdbx_strand_id
1 'polypeptide(L)'
;MFLCIVLVLFFLQLGVKVDFCQAIEFDKNTNSTTQHQNDALKFYEKSISLYKLAASEITLAENETDRKKIQPLLEEAIKNAEKAIELNSKDSEAFYHLGRCLLELSKLETGENKKQLLYEAQKKCEQAIKLDENNADAFYTWSDCLMELADGEKDPLEKKVLLEKARAKHQEATRLTAIRLGFGKN
;
A
#
# COMPACT_ATOMS: atom_id res chain seq x y z
N MET A 1 36.24 9.95 -19.76
CA MET A 1 35.61 9.76 -21.08
C MET A 1 34.76 8.48 -21.15
N PHE A 2 35.27 7.32 -20.69
CA PHE A 2 34.50 6.07 -20.65
C PHE A 2 33.24 6.11 -19.76
N LEU A 3 33.28 6.81 -18.62
CA LEU A 3 32.13 6.87 -17.68
C LEU A 3 30.93 7.67 -18.23
N CYS A 4 31.17 8.72 -19.02
CA CYS A 4 30.12 9.52 -19.65
C CYS A 4 29.37 8.73 -20.73
N ILE A 5 30.07 7.85 -21.46
CA ILE A 5 29.45 7.03 -22.51
C ILE A 5 28.50 6.00 -21.89
N VAL A 6 28.86 5.42 -20.74
CA VAL A 6 28.00 4.44 -20.03
C VAL A 6 26.72 5.11 -19.51
N LEU A 7 26.81 6.32 -18.96
CA LEU A 7 25.65 7.09 -18.50
C LEU A 7 24.71 7.49 -19.65
N VAL A 8 25.24 7.95 -20.78
CA VAL A 8 24.44 8.30 -21.95
C VAL A 8 23.67 7.09 -22.48
N LEU A 9 24.29 5.91 -22.50
CA LEU A 9 23.62 4.67 -22.91
C LEU A 9 22.54 4.22 -21.92
N PHE A 10 22.73 4.45 -20.62
CA PHE A 10 21.73 4.18 -19.58
C PHE A 10 20.47 5.06 -19.74
N PHE A 11 20.64 6.35 -20.05
CA PHE A 11 19.50 7.26 -20.28
C PHE A 11 18.78 7.00 -21.62
N LEU A 12 19.49 6.49 -22.64
CA LEU A 12 18.89 6.08 -23.91
C LEU A 12 17.94 4.88 -23.77
N GLN A 13 18.20 3.95 -22.84
CA GLN A 13 17.29 2.84 -22.54
C GLN A 13 16.02 3.29 -21.81
N LEU A 14 16.03 4.46 -21.17
CA LEU A 14 14.90 5.05 -20.43
C LEU A 14 14.09 6.06 -21.27
N GLY A 15 14.44 6.28 -22.55
CA GLY A 15 13.68 7.13 -23.47
C GLY A 15 13.76 8.63 -23.19
N VAL A 16 14.71 9.08 -22.35
CA VAL A 16 14.87 10.50 -22.01
C VAL A 16 15.83 11.17 -23.01
N LYS A 17 15.34 12.07 -23.86
CA LYS A 17 16.19 12.92 -24.71
C LYS A 17 16.87 13.98 -23.84
N VAL A 18 18.20 13.97 -23.78
CA VAL A 18 19.00 15.00 -23.08
C VAL A 18 19.71 15.85 -24.13
N ASP A 19 19.43 17.16 -24.14
CA ASP A 19 20.08 18.14 -25.02
C ASP A 19 21.51 18.45 -24.55
N PHE A 20 22.47 18.40 -25.47
CA PHE A 20 23.90 18.30 -25.18
C PHE A 20 24.60 19.63 -24.76
N CYS A 21 23.86 20.68 -24.38
CA CYS A 21 24.45 21.98 -24.03
C CYS A 21 24.71 22.22 -22.52
N GLN A 22 24.36 21.29 -21.62
CA GLN A 22 24.47 21.49 -20.15
C GLN A 22 25.71 20.87 -19.47
N ALA A 23 26.64 20.28 -20.21
CA ALA A 23 27.69 19.44 -19.62
C ALA A 23 28.79 20.17 -18.81
N ILE A 24 28.92 21.50 -18.90
CA ILE A 24 29.94 22.27 -18.16
C ILE A 24 29.39 22.96 -16.90
N GLU A 25 28.08 23.20 -16.79
CA GLU A 25 27.42 23.56 -15.52
C GLU A 25 27.10 22.34 -14.63
N PHE A 26 27.33 21.14 -15.15
CA PHE A 26 26.96 19.89 -14.49
C PHE A 26 27.75 19.63 -13.20
N ASP A 27 29.00 20.10 -13.07
CA ASP A 27 29.87 19.73 -11.93
C ASP A 27 29.54 20.45 -10.60
N LYS A 28 28.84 21.58 -10.64
CA LYS A 28 28.31 22.24 -9.44
C LYS A 28 26.89 21.77 -9.08
N ASN A 29 26.14 21.28 -10.06
CA ASN A 29 24.77 20.78 -9.89
C ASN A 29 24.73 19.27 -9.58
N THR A 30 25.79 18.52 -9.87
CA THR A 30 25.90 17.08 -9.56
C THR A 30 25.93 16.82 -8.06
N ASN A 31 26.66 17.63 -7.27
CA ASN A 31 26.70 17.47 -5.82
C ASN A 31 25.35 17.79 -5.15
N SER A 32 24.68 18.87 -5.58
CA SER A 32 23.32 19.17 -5.12
C SER A 32 22.33 18.09 -5.56
N THR A 33 22.37 17.64 -6.82
CA THR A 33 21.48 16.59 -7.34
C THR A 33 21.70 15.26 -6.61
N THR A 34 22.95 14.87 -6.36
CA THR A 34 23.31 13.65 -5.62
C THR A 34 22.87 13.75 -4.16
N GLN A 35 23.00 14.93 -3.53
CA GLN A 35 22.52 15.16 -2.17
C GLN A 35 20.99 15.07 -2.07
N HIS A 36 20.26 15.70 -3.00
CA HIS A 36 18.79 15.63 -3.03
C HIS A 36 18.30 14.19 -3.30
N GLN A 37 19.00 13.42 -4.14
CA GLN A 37 18.72 12.01 -4.38
C GLN A 37 18.95 11.15 -3.13
N ASN A 38 20.04 11.40 -2.39
CA ASN A 38 20.34 10.71 -1.13
C ASN A 38 19.29 11.03 -0.04
N ASP A 39 18.83 12.28 0.03
CA ASP A 39 17.79 12.68 0.97
C ASP A 39 16.43 12.04 0.63
N ALA A 40 16.07 11.98 -0.65
CA ALA A 40 14.87 11.28 -1.12
C ALA A 40 14.95 9.78 -0.81
N LEU A 41 16.08 9.13 -1.08
CA LEU A 41 16.29 7.70 -0.77
C LEU A 41 16.09 7.42 0.72
N LYS A 42 16.61 8.28 1.60
CA LYS A 42 16.41 8.16 3.04
C LYS A 42 14.94 8.23 3.45
N PHE A 43 14.14 9.09 2.81
CA PHE A 43 12.69 9.14 3.04
C PHE A 43 11.99 7.88 2.55
N TYR A 44 12.37 7.34 1.39
CA TYR A 44 11.83 6.07 0.88
C TYR A 44 12.16 4.89 1.80
N GLU A 45 13.41 4.75 2.24
CA GLU A 45 13.82 3.71 3.18
C GLU A 45 13.06 3.81 4.51
N LYS A 46 12.86 5.04 4.99
CA LYS A 46 12.09 5.29 6.20
C LYS A 46 10.61 4.96 6.02
N SER A 47 10.00 5.32 4.90
CA SER A 47 8.63 4.89 4.54
C SER A 47 8.50 3.37 4.62
N ILE A 48 9.44 2.66 3.98
CA ILE A 48 9.48 1.20 3.96
C ILE A 48 9.59 0.62 5.36
N SER A 49 10.45 1.19 6.20
CA SER A 49 10.59 0.74 7.59
C SER A 49 9.30 0.91 8.40
N LEU A 50 8.55 1.98 8.15
CA LEU A 50 7.36 2.33 8.92
C LEU A 50 6.16 1.45 8.53
N TYR A 51 5.91 1.21 7.25
CA TYR A 51 4.81 0.30 6.89
C TYR A 51 5.12 -1.15 7.31
N LYS A 52 6.40 -1.57 7.29
CA LYS A 52 6.81 -2.88 7.80
C LYS A 52 6.61 -3.00 9.31
N LEU A 53 6.86 -1.92 10.04
CA LEU A 53 6.57 -1.86 11.46
C LEU A 53 5.06 -1.99 11.71
N ALA A 54 4.23 -1.25 10.95
CA ALA A 54 2.77 -1.40 10.99
C ALA A 54 2.32 -2.84 10.70
N ALA A 55 2.91 -3.51 9.71
CA ALA A 55 2.63 -4.91 9.40
C ALA A 55 2.95 -5.86 10.58
N SER A 56 4.06 -5.61 11.28
CA SER A 56 4.44 -6.35 12.47
C SER A 56 3.46 -6.12 13.61
N GLU A 57 3.03 -4.88 13.83
CA GLU A 57 2.06 -4.51 14.87
C GLU A 57 0.68 -5.14 14.62
N ILE A 58 0.23 -5.19 13.36
CA ILE A 58 -0.97 -5.95 12.96
C ILE A 58 -0.81 -7.44 13.33
N THR A 59 0.32 -8.04 12.99
CA THR A 59 0.58 -9.46 13.30
C THR A 59 0.58 -9.72 14.81
N LEU A 60 1.12 -8.78 15.61
CA LEU A 60 1.05 -8.87 17.07
C LEU A 60 -0.39 -8.74 17.58
N ALA A 61 -1.18 -7.83 17.01
CA ALA A 61 -2.57 -7.63 17.36
C ALA A 61 -3.43 -8.87 17.04
N GLU A 62 -3.21 -9.53 15.90
CA GLU A 62 -3.90 -10.76 15.49
C GLU A 62 -3.60 -11.96 16.41
N ASN A 63 -2.40 -11.99 17.01
CA ASN A 63 -1.99 -13.05 17.93
C ASN A 63 -2.31 -12.72 19.40
N GLU A 64 -2.81 -11.52 19.68
CA GLU A 64 -3.19 -11.10 21.03
C GLU A 64 -4.68 -11.37 21.27
N THR A 65 -4.99 -11.79 22.51
CA THR A 65 -6.35 -12.12 22.94
C THR A 65 -6.96 -11.02 23.81
N ASP A 66 -6.11 -10.26 24.50
CA ASP A 66 -6.55 -9.14 25.32
C ASP A 66 -6.83 -7.91 24.47
N ARG A 67 -8.13 -7.64 24.25
CA ARG A 67 -8.63 -6.45 23.54
C ARG A 67 -7.99 -5.15 23.99
N LYS A 68 -7.66 -4.99 25.29
CA LYS A 68 -7.04 -3.74 25.80
C LYS A 68 -5.64 -3.50 25.25
N LYS A 69 -4.98 -4.53 24.75
CA LYS A 69 -3.67 -4.45 24.08
C LYS A 69 -3.79 -4.40 22.57
N ILE A 70 -4.80 -5.06 22.00
CA ILE A 70 -5.05 -5.05 20.55
C ILE A 70 -5.27 -3.61 20.06
N GLN A 71 -6.13 -2.83 20.72
CA GLN A 71 -6.46 -1.49 20.26
C GLN A 71 -5.24 -0.55 20.17
N PRO A 72 -4.40 -0.40 21.22
CA PRO A 72 -3.18 0.41 21.12
C PRO A 72 -2.21 -0.05 20.02
N LEU A 73 -2.06 -1.37 19.81
CA LEU A 73 -1.20 -1.89 18.74
C LEU A 73 -1.71 -1.47 17.36
N LEU A 74 -3.03 -1.52 17.13
CA LEU A 74 -3.63 -1.10 15.87
C LEU A 74 -3.56 0.41 15.67
N GLU A 75 -3.74 1.21 16.74
CA GLU A 75 -3.59 2.67 16.68
C GLU A 75 -2.13 3.08 16.35
N GLU A 76 -1.14 2.37 16.90
CA GLU A 76 0.27 2.58 16.56
C GLU A 76 0.57 2.18 15.11
N ALA A 77 0.02 1.05 14.65
CA ALA A 77 0.14 0.60 13.27
C ALA A 77 -0.45 1.60 12.26
N ILE A 78 -1.62 2.17 12.57
CA ILE A 78 -2.24 3.23 11.77
C ILE A 78 -1.29 4.42 11.66
N LYS A 79 -0.78 4.91 12.79
CA LYS A 79 0.14 6.06 12.82
C LYS A 79 1.41 5.81 12.02
N ASN A 80 1.96 4.59 12.09
CA ASN A 80 3.14 4.21 11.32
C ASN A 80 2.85 4.16 9.82
N ALA A 81 1.72 3.57 9.41
CA ALA A 81 1.30 3.52 8.02
C ALA A 81 0.98 4.91 7.44
N GLU A 82 0.31 5.79 8.20
CA GLU A 82 0.06 7.19 7.80
C GLU A 82 1.36 7.95 7.59
N LYS A 83 2.33 7.80 8.51
CA LYS A 83 3.64 8.42 8.38
C LYS A 83 4.43 7.86 7.20
N ALA A 84 4.27 6.58 6.87
CA ALA A 84 4.85 6.02 5.64
C ALA A 84 4.27 6.72 4.40
N ILE A 85 2.95 6.92 4.34
CA ILE A 85 2.28 7.64 3.25
C ILE A 85 2.74 9.11 3.16
N GLU A 86 2.94 9.79 4.29
CA GLU A 86 3.47 11.16 4.32
C GLU A 86 4.87 11.25 3.70
N LEU A 87 5.71 10.24 3.96
CA LEU A 87 7.07 10.17 3.42
C LEU A 87 7.11 9.72 1.96
N ASN A 88 6.18 8.84 1.56
CA ASN A 88 6.04 8.36 0.20
C ASN A 88 4.55 8.15 -0.17
N SER A 89 3.94 9.18 -0.75
CA SER A 89 2.53 9.15 -1.14
C SER A 89 2.23 8.27 -2.36
N LYS A 90 3.26 7.64 -2.95
CA LYS A 90 3.13 6.71 -4.09
C LYS A 90 3.43 5.26 -3.69
N ASP A 91 3.51 4.97 -2.39
CA ASP A 91 3.77 3.63 -1.87
C ASP A 91 2.47 2.83 -1.74
N SER A 92 2.23 1.88 -2.64
CA SER A 92 1.01 1.04 -2.58
C SER A 92 0.93 0.22 -1.30
N GLU A 93 2.07 -0.26 -0.77
CA GLU A 93 2.14 -1.07 0.44
C GLU A 93 1.72 -0.29 1.68
N ALA A 94 2.10 0.99 1.77
CA ALA A 94 1.71 1.83 2.89
C ALA A 94 0.19 2.03 2.96
N PHE A 95 -0.46 2.25 1.80
CA PHE A 95 -1.92 2.33 1.72
C PHE A 95 -2.60 0.99 2.02
N TYR A 96 -2.05 -0.13 1.53
CA TYR A 96 -2.55 -1.47 1.85
C TYR A 96 -2.51 -1.71 3.36
N HIS A 97 -1.37 -1.48 4.01
CA HIS A 97 -1.23 -1.69 5.46
C HIS A 97 -2.15 -0.80 6.27
N LEU A 98 -2.36 0.46 5.87
CA LEU A 98 -3.35 1.33 6.52
C LEU A 98 -4.77 0.76 6.37
N GLY A 99 -5.13 0.27 5.19
CA GLY A 99 -6.41 -0.40 4.95
C GLY A 99 -6.59 -1.64 5.83
N ARG A 100 -5.54 -2.46 5.96
CA ARG A 100 -5.55 -3.65 6.82
C ARG A 100 -5.68 -3.29 8.31
N CYS A 101 -4.98 -2.25 8.78
CA CYS A 101 -5.13 -1.78 10.17
C CYS A 101 -6.56 -1.33 10.47
N LEU A 102 -7.18 -0.58 9.56
CA LEU A 102 -8.55 -0.10 9.71
C LEU A 102 -9.57 -1.25 9.70
N LEU A 103 -9.35 -2.28 8.88
CA LEU A 103 -10.14 -3.51 8.91
C LEU A 103 -10.04 -4.19 10.28
N GLU A 104 -8.84 -4.43 10.80
CA GLU A 104 -8.67 -5.05 12.12
C GLU A 104 -9.27 -4.21 13.24
N LEU A 105 -9.12 -2.87 13.18
CA LEU A 105 -9.72 -1.97 14.16
C LEU A 105 -11.25 -2.03 14.09
N SER A 106 -11.83 -2.18 12.90
CA SER A 106 -13.28 -2.30 12.73
C SER A 106 -13.86 -3.53 13.43
N LYS A 107 -13.08 -4.62 13.58
CA LYS A 107 -13.50 -5.82 14.32
C LYS A 107 -13.62 -5.57 15.82
N LEU A 108 -13.01 -4.49 16.32
CA LEU A 108 -13.18 -4.04 17.70
C LEU A 108 -14.44 -3.18 17.89
N GLU A 109 -14.98 -2.61 16.82
CA GLU A 109 -16.13 -1.69 16.87
C GLU A 109 -17.45 -2.39 16.53
N THR A 110 -18.56 -1.69 16.73
CA THR A 110 -19.90 -2.15 16.32
C THR A 110 -20.71 -1.01 15.70
N GLY A 111 -21.81 -1.34 15.04
CA GLY A 111 -22.73 -0.36 14.48
C GLY A 111 -22.07 0.56 13.45
N GLU A 112 -22.32 1.86 13.57
CA GLU A 112 -21.88 2.85 12.58
C GLU A 112 -20.35 3.05 12.59
N ASN A 113 -19.71 3.00 13.77
CA ASN A 113 -18.25 3.10 13.86
C ASN A 113 -17.56 2.00 13.07
N LYS A 114 -18.04 0.75 13.19
CA LYS A 114 -17.53 -0.38 12.41
C LYS A 114 -17.72 -0.12 10.91
N LYS A 115 -18.91 0.32 10.49
CA LYS A 115 -19.18 0.63 9.07
C LYS A 115 -18.25 1.72 8.53
N GLN A 116 -18.04 2.79 9.30
CA GLN A 116 -17.16 3.89 8.90
C GLN A 116 -15.72 3.42 8.69
N LEU A 117 -15.17 2.64 9.64
CA LEU A 117 -13.83 2.07 9.52
C LEU A 117 -13.71 1.14 8.30
N LEU A 118 -14.71 0.30 8.05
CA LEU A 118 -14.75 -0.58 6.88
C LEU A 118 -14.79 0.20 5.57
N TYR A 119 -15.53 1.31 5.49
CA TYR A 119 -15.52 2.16 4.29
C TYR A 119 -14.21 2.91 4.10
N GLU A 120 -13.57 3.34 5.19
CA GLU A 120 -12.26 3.95 5.12
C GLU A 120 -11.18 2.96 4.66
N ALA A 121 -11.19 1.74 5.22
CA ALA A 121 -10.32 0.66 4.80
C ALA A 121 -10.43 0.38 3.28
N GLN A 122 -11.66 0.36 2.75
CA GLN A 122 -11.90 0.21 1.31
C GLN A 122 -11.30 1.33 0.49
N LYS A 123 -11.41 2.60 0.94
CA LYS A 123 -10.77 3.74 0.25
C LYS A 123 -9.25 3.60 0.21
N LYS A 124 -8.63 3.12 1.30
CA LYS A 124 -7.18 2.89 1.32
C LYS A 124 -6.77 1.75 0.40
N CYS A 125 -7.54 0.65 0.37
CA CYS A 125 -7.31 -0.44 -0.59
C CYS A 125 -7.46 0.05 -2.04
N GLU A 126 -8.45 0.91 -2.32
CA GLU A 126 -8.61 1.52 -3.64
C GLU A 126 -7.40 2.38 -4.02
N GLN A 127 -6.83 3.15 -3.08
CA GLN A 127 -5.61 3.91 -3.32
C GLN A 127 -4.41 3.00 -3.59
N ALA A 128 -4.24 1.92 -2.82
CA ALA A 128 -3.19 0.93 -3.05
C ALA A 128 -3.29 0.31 -4.46
N ILE A 129 -4.50 -0.09 -4.88
CA ILE A 129 -4.76 -0.68 -6.20
C ILE A 129 -4.55 0.33 -7.34
N LYS A 130 -4.84 1.62 -7.12
CA LYS A 130 -4.56 2.68 -8.11
C LYS A 130 -3.07 2.90 -8.31
N LEU A 131 -2.26 2.68 -7.27
CA LEU A 131 -0.80 2.81 -7.33
C LEU A 131 -0.15 1.53 -7.87
N ASP A 132 -0.70 0.36 -7.53
CA ASP A 132 -0.28 -0.95 -8.01
C ASP A 132 -1.49 -1.85 -8.24
N GLU A 133 -1.87 -2.01 -9.50
CA GLU A 133 -3.00 -2.85 -9.91
C GLU A 133 -2.79 -4.34 -9.62
N ASN A 134 -1.56 -4.77 -9.32
CA ASN A 134 -1.22 -6.16 -9.00
C ASN A 134 -1.14 -6.41 -7.49
N ASN A 135 -1.51 -5.44 -6.64
CA ASN A 135 -1.51 -5.59 -5.19
C ASN A 135 -2.64 -6.52 -4.73
N ALA A 136 -2.40 -7.83 -4.79
CA ALA A 136 -3.35 -8.87 -4.40
C ALA A 136 -3.81 -8.75 -2.94
N ASP A 137 -2.93 -8.31 -2.05
CA ASP A 137 -3.21 -8.19 -0.62
C ASP A 137 -4.23 -7.06 -0.33
N ALA A 138 -4.18 -5.95 -1.10
CA ALA A 138 -5.20 -4.91 -1.07
C ALA A 138 -6.56 -5.40 -1.60
N PHE A 139 -6.58 -6.28 -2.61
CA PHE A 139 -7.83 -6.89 -3.07
C PHE A 139 -8.43 -7.85 -2.04
N TYR A 140 -7.62 -8.68 -1.36
CA TYR A 140 -8.09 -9.52 -0.26
C TYR A 140 -8.66 -8.67 0.88
N THR A 141 -7.93 -7.64 1.31
CA THR A 141 -8.38 -6.74 2.38
C THR A 141 -9.69 -6.04 2.04
N TRP A 142 -9.88 -5.58 0.79
CA TRP A 142 -11.15 -5.02 0.35
C TRP A 142 -12.27 -6.07 0.37
N SER A 143 -12.00 -7.29 -0.11
CA SER A 143 -12.97 -8.39 -0.03
C SER A 143 -13.43 -8.62 1.41
N ASP A 144 -12.49 -8.70 2.35
CA ASP A 144 -12.79 -8.91 3.77
C ASP A 144 -13.63 -7.76 4.35
N CYS A 145 -13.33 -6.52 3.97
CA CYS A 145 -14.17 -5.38 4.36
C CYS A 145 -15.62 -5.52 3.88
N LEU A 146 -15.80 -6.00 2.64
CA LEU A 146 -17.13 -6.22 2.06
C LEU A 146 -17.88 -7.38 2.74
N MET A 147 -17.17 -8.42 3.16
CA MET A 147 -17.76 -9.52 3.94
C MET A 147 -18.21 -9.04 5.32
N GLU A 148 -17.38 -8.27 6.03
CA GLU A 148 -17.74 -7.68 7.33
C GLU A 148 -18.96 -6.74 7.24
N LEU A 149 -19.07 -5.97 6.14
CA LEU A 149 -20.27 -5.17 5.87
C LEU A 149 -21.48 -6.05 5.59
N ALA A 150 -21.34 -7.11 4.80
CA ALA A 150 -22.42 -8.04 4.49
C ALA A 150 -22.93 -8.80 5.72
N ASP A 151 -22.06 -9.09 6.68
CA ASP A 151 -22.43 -9.74 7.93
C ASP A 151 -23.25 -8.83 8.83
N GLY A 152 -22.97 -7.52 8.80
CA GLY A 152 -23.76 -6.50 9.50
C GLY A 152 -25.04 -6.06 8.77
N GLU A 153 -25.27 -6.52 7.53
CA GLU A 153 -26.41 -6.08 6.71
C GLU A 153 -27.66 -6.94 6.93
N LYS A 154 -28.80 -6.27 7.13
CA LYS A 154 -30.10 -6.88 7.40
C LYS A 154 -30.93 -7.06 6.14
N ASP A 155 -30.77 -6.19 5.15
CA ASP A 155 -31.46 -6.34 3.86
C ASP A 155 -30.81 -7.50 3.06
N PRO A 156 -31.56 -8.58 2.74
CA PRO A 156 -31.02 -9.70 1.98
C PRO A 156 -30.51 -9.33 0.59
N LEU A 157 -31.11 -8.33 -0.07
CA LEU A 157 -30.69 -7.87 -1.39
C LEU A 157 -29.37 -7.11 -1.31
N GLU A 158 -29.25 -6.16 -0.37
CA GLU A 158 -28.00 -5.43 -0.17
C GLU A 158 -26.87 -6.35 0.29
N LYS A 159 -27.17 -7.28 1.21
CA LYS A 159 -26.23 -8.32 1.64
C LYS A 159 -25.73 -9.14 0.45
N LYS A 160 -26.63 -9.58 -0.44
CA LYS A 160 -26.24 -10.33 -1.64
C LYS A 160 -25.32 -9.50 -2.55
N VAL A 161 -25.62 -8.22 -2.77
CA VAL A 161 -24.77 -7.31 -3.57
C VAL A 161 -23.37 -7.16 -2.96
N LEU A 162 -23.28 -7.01 -1.64
CA LEU A 162 -21.99 -6.94 -0.93
C LEU A 162 -21.17 -8.22 -1.10
N LEU A 163 -21.81 -9.39 -0.95
CA LEU A 163 -21.16 -10.69 -1.14
C LEU A 163 -20.70 -10.94 -2.59
N GLU A 164 -21.47 -10.49 -3.58
CA GLU A 164 -21.06 -10.55 -5.00
C GLU A 164 -19.83 -9.67 -5.26
N LYS A 165 -19.79 -8.46 -4.70
CA LYS A 165 -18.62 -7.58 -4.78
C LYS A 165 -17.40 -8.19 -4.06
N ALA A 166 -17.59 -8.76 -2.88
CA ALA A 166 -16.52 -9.41 -2.11
C ALA A 166 -15.91 -10.56 -2.93
N ARG A 167 -16.77 -11.44 -3.49
CA ARG A 167 -16.35 -12.55 -4.35
C ARG A 167 -15.53 -12.06 -5.54
N ALA A 168 -15.95 -11.00 -6.22
CA ALA A 168 -15.21 -10.46 -7.35
C ALA A 168 -13.81 -9.97 -6.96
N LYS A 169 -13.68 -9.27 -5.82
CA LYS A 169 -12.38 -8.81 -5.29
C LYS A 169 -11.48 -9.99 -4.89
N HIS A 170 -12.03 -10.99 -4.21
CA HIS A 170 -11.30 -12.19 -3.82
C HIS A 170 -10.82 -13.00 -5.02
N GLN A 171 -11.65 -13.16 -6.04
CA GLN A 171 -11.27 -13.85 -7.29
C GLN A 171 -10.10 -13.16 -7.98
N GLU A 172 -10.12 -11.82 -8.02
CA GLU A 172 -9.02 -11.05 -8.58
C GLU A 172 -7.73 -11.18 -7.76
N ALA A 173 -7.82 -11.12 -6.43
CA ALA A 173 -6.67 -11.36 -5.55
C ALA A 173 -6.05 -12.76 -5.77
N THR A 174 -6.89 -13.80 -5.90
CA THR A 174 -6.44 -15.16 -6.18
C THR A 174 -5.81 -15.27 -7.57
N ARG A 175 -6.38 -14.60 -8.59
CA ARG A 175 -5.81 -14.55 -9.94
C ARG A 175 -4.41 -13.92 -9.94
N LEU A 176 -4.28 -12.75 -9.31
CA LEU A 176 -3.00 -12.03 -9.18
C LEU A 176 -1.97 -12.86 -8.39
N THR A 177 -2.39 -13.50 -7.30
CA THR A 177 -1.53 -14.40 -6.52
C THR A 177 -1.07 -15.59 -7.33
N ALA A 178 -1.95 -16.20 -8.13
CA ALA A 178 -1.59 -17.31 -9.01
C ALA A 178 -0.57 -16.88 -10.08
N ILE A 179 -0.71 -15.68 -10.64
CA ILE A 179 0.28 -15.12 -11.59
C ILE A 179 1.63 -14.90 -10.87
N ARG A 180 1.62 -14.27 -9.69
CA ARG A 180 2.82 -14.02 -8.87
C ARG A 180 3.59 -15.31 -8.55
N LEU A 181 2.87 -16.40 -8.30
CA LEU A 181 3.44 -17.72 -7.98
C LEU A 181 3.75 -18.58 -9.24
N GLY A 182 3.47 -18.08 -10.44
CA GLY A 182 3.75 -18.78 -11.69
C GLY A 182 2.73 -19.87 -12.07
N PHE A 183 1.57 -19.91 -11.42
CA PHE A 183 0.47 -20.84 -11.72
C PHE A 183 -0.50 -20.33 -12.79
N GLY A 184 -0.52 -19.02 -13.10
CA GLY A 184 -1.35 -18.41 -14.15
C GLY A 184 -0.59 -18.22 -15.46
N LYS A 185 -1.11 -18.72 -16.59
CA LYS A 185 -0.62 -18.34 -17.92
C LYS A 185 -1.16 -16.96 -18.30
N ASN A 186 -0.29 -16.12 -18.87
CA ASN A 186 -0.54 -14.77 -19.38
C ASN A 186 -1.83 -14.65 -20.20
#